data_AF-A0A7S1HAN7-F1
#
_entry.id   AF-A0A7S1HAN7-F1
#
_cell.length_a   1.000
_cell.length_b   1.000
_cell.length_c   1.000
_cell.angle_alpha   90.00
_cell.angle_beta   90.00
_cell.angle_gamma   90.00
#
_symmetry.space_group_name_H-M   'P 1'
#
loop_
_entity.id
_entity.type
_entity.pdbx_description
1 polymer ?
#
loop_
_entity_poly.entity_id
_entity_poly.type
_entity_poly.pdbx_seq_one_letter_code
_entity_poly.pdbx_strand_id
1 'polypeptide(L)'
;PGRGRGGGSRNGAEAWDDCLALEPVLAFLDIRMPGLTGLEVARRLSALAAPPLVVFVTAFDDHALAAFEAGAVDYVLKPVDDERLAQTLTRLKARLAQPTPDTAALQRLLATLAPPRSVPRPIQAGVGREVVLIPPDEVVYFEADARYTRVVHQGGDALIRTPLRELLTQ
;
A
#
# COMPACT_ATOMS: atom_id res chain seq x y z
N PRO A 1 18.88 -15.75 9.07
CA PRO A 1 19.86 -15.18 10.04
C PRO A 1 19.98 -13.65 9.85
N GLY A 2 19.16 -12.88 10.55
CA GLY A 2 19.30 -11.44 10.69
C GLY A 2 19.38 -11.13 12.19
N ARG A 3 20.57 -10.89 12.71
CA ARG A 3 20.72 -10.42 14.10
C ARG A 3 20.11 -9.01 14.13
N GLY A 4 19.03 -8.84 14.91
CA GLY A 4 18.46 -7.52 15.18
C GLY A 4 19.57 -6.60 15.66
N ARG A 5 19.90 -5.57 14.87
CA ARG A 5 20.82 -4.52 15.29
C ARG A 5 20.05 -3.65 16.27
N GLY A 6 20.26 -3.87 17.56
CA GLY A 6 19.75 -2.98 18.60
C GLY A 6 20.55 -1.67 18.55
N GLY A 7 19.90 -0.57 18.18
CA GLY A 7 20.38 0.79 18.37
C GLY A 7 19.74 1.40 19.61
N GLY A 8 20.52 2.11 20.42
CA GLY A 8 20.01 2.84 21.59
C GLY A 8 19.97 4.32 21.30
N SER A 9 18.77 4.89 21.19
CA SER A 9 18.55 6.32 20.92
C SER A 9 18.26 7.07 22.22
N ARG A 10 18.78 8.29 22.37
CA ARG A 10 18.62 9.10 23.60
C ARG A 10 17.52 10.15 23.50
N ASN A 11 16.97 10.37 22.31
CA ASN A 11 15.89 11.32 22.07
C ASN A 11 15.00 10.84 20.90
N GLY A 12 13.83 11.45 20.73
CA GLY A 12 12.87 10.97 19.73
C GLY A 12 13.27 11.24 18.28
N ALA A 13 14.16 12.20 18.02
CA ALA A 13 14.68 12.43 16.67
C ALA A 13 15.66 11.32 16.26
N GLU A 14 16.62 10.98 17.14
CA GLU A 14 17.51 9.83 16.97
C GLU A 14 16.70 8.53 16.82
N ALA A 15 15.66 8.33 17.64
CA ALA A 15 14.81 7.15 17.55
C ALA A 15 14.09 7.03 16.20
N TRP A 16 13.64 8.15 15.64
CA TRP A 16 13.05 8.19 14.31
C TRP A 16 14.07 7.85 13.21
N ASP A 17 15.24 8.50 13.24
CA ASP A 17 16.30 8.28 12.25
C ASP A 17 16.83 6.84 12.30
N ASP A 18 17.04 6.29 13.51
CA ASP A 18 17.46 4.91 13.72
C ASP A 18 16.41 3.91 13.19
N CYS A 19 15.12 4.20 13.39
CA CYS A 19 14.06 3.33 12.84
C CYS A 19 14.05 3.33 11.31
N LEU A 20 14.30 4.48 10.67
CA LEU A 20 14.42 4.56 9.22
C LEU A 20 15.67 3.84 8.70
N ALA A 21 16.78 3.94 9.42
CA ALA A 21 18.05 3.36 8.99
C ALA A 21 18.13 1.84 9.22
N LEU A 22 17.55 1.35 10.32
CA LEU A 22 17.67 -0.05 10.75
C LEU A 22 16.44 -0.89 10.38
N GLU A 23 15.34 -0.27 9.98
CA GLU A 23 14.06 -0.91 9.67
C GLU A 23 13.70 -2.02 10.68
N PRO A 24 13.63 -1.69 11.98
CA PRO A 24 13.43 -2.70 13.01
C PRO A 24 12.03 -3.31 12.88
N VAL A 25 11.90 -4.57 13.27
CA VAL A 25 10.58 -5.23 13.38
C VAL A 25 9.85 -4.86 14.68
N LEU A 26 10.58 -4.35 15.68
CA LEU A 26 10.10 -4.03 17.01
C LEU A 26 10.87 -2.82 17.58
N ALA A 27 10.15 -1.86 18.12
CA ALA A 27 10.69 -0.68 18.80
C ALA A 27 10.12 -0.58 20.23
N PHE A 28 11.02 -0.43 21.20
CA PHE A 28 10.65 -0.05 22.58
C PHE A 28 10.87 1.45 22.74
N LEU A 29 9.82 2.19 23.09
CA LEU A 29 9.84 3.66 23.16
C LEU A 29 9.47 4.16 24.56
N ASP A 30 10.16 5.18 25.05
CA ASP A 30 9.69 5.98 26.19
C ASP A 30 8.77 7.11 25.68
N ILE A 31 7.77 7.49 26.46
CA ILE A 31 6.85 8.58 26.08
C ILE A 31 7.53 9.93 26.21
N ARG A 32 8.23 10.16 27.33
CA ARG A 32 8.95 11.41 27.55
C ARG A 32 10.37 11.29 27.05
N MET A 33 10.58 11.76 25.83
CA MET A 33 11.89 11.94 25.23
C MET A 33 12.09 13.43 24.90
N PRO A 34 13.33 13.96 24.99
CA PRO A 34 13.62 15.32 24.54
C PRO A 34 13.34 15.49 23.05
N GLY A 35 12.83 16.66 22.66
CA GLY A 35 12.49 16.95 21.26
C GLY A 35 11.19 16.24 20.87
N LEU A 36 11.28 15.14 20.13
CA LEU A 36 10.12 14.35 19.75
C LEU A 36 9.70 13.41 20.88
N THR A 37 8.43 13.40 21.23
CA THR A 37 7.87 12.45 22.20
C THR A 37 7.75 11.06 21.58
N GLY A 38 7.74 10.00 22.41
CA GLY A 38 7.57 8.63 21.90
C GLY A 38 6.24 8.41 21.19
N LEU A 39 5.18 9.11 21.61
CA LEU A 39 3.87 9.06 20.93
C LEU A 39 3.94 9.66 19.53
N GLU A 40 4.65 10.78 19.37
CA GLU A 40 4.88 11.38 18.05
C GLU A 40 5.74 10.48 17.16
N VAL A 41 6.78 9.83 17.72
CA VAL A 41 7.59 8.85 16.99
C VAL A 41 6.72 7.71 16.52
N ALA A 42 5.93 7.10 17.41
CA ALA A 42 5.04 5.98 17.09
C ALA A 42 4.02 6.34 15.99
N ARG A 43 3.41 7.52 16.07
CA ARG A 43 2.49 8.03 15.03
C ARG A 43 3.16 8.20 13.66
N ARG A 44 4.44 8.58 13.62
CA ARG A 44 5.17 8.67 12.36
C ARG A 44 5.53 7.28 11.84
N LEU A 45 5.95 6.39 12.72
CA LEU A 45 6.28 5.00 12.37
C LEU A 45 5.08 4.24 11.82
N SER A 46 3.88 4.48 12.36
CA SER A 46 2.64 3.83 11.88
C SER A 46 2.27 4.20 10.44
N ALA A 47 2.81 5.30 9.91
CA ALA A 47 2.58 5.74 8.53
C ALA A 47 3.58 5.13 7.52
N LEU A 48 4.56 4.35 7.99
CA LEU A 48 5.50 3.66 7.11
C LEU A 48 4.84 2.48 6.39
N ALA A 49 5.39 2.10 5.24
CA ALA A 49 4.90 0.96 4.46
C ALA A 49 5.02 -0.38 5.23
N ALA A 50 6.05 -0.51 6.07
CA ALA A 50 6.26 -1.62 6.97
C ALA A 50 6.50 -1.08 8.39
N PRO A 51 5.44 -0.78 9.17
CA PRO A 51 5.59 -0.19 10.48
C PRO A 51 6.14 -1.22 11.49
N PRO A 52 7.11 -0.85 12.35
CA PRO A 52 7.55 -1.71 13.45
C PRO A 52 6.42 -1.94 14.44
N LEU A 53 6.48 -3.08 15.14
CA LEU A 53 5.69 -3.24 16.36
C LEU A 53 6.21 -2.28 17.43
N VAL A 54 5.33 -1.53 18.08
CA VAL A 54 5.71 -0.57 19.12
C VAL A 54 5.28 -1.07 20.49
N VAL A 55 6.20 -1.02 21.46
CA VAL A 55 5.90 -1.20 22.89
C VAL A 55 6.36 0.02 23.64
N PHE A 56 5.48 0.62 24.43
CA PHE A 56 5.86 1.74 25.29
C PHE A 56 6.41 1.24 26.62
N VAL A 57 7.56 1.78 27.04
CA VAL A 57 8.19 1.50 28.35
C VAL A 57 8.46 2.84 29.03
N THR A 58 7.63 3.20 30.00
CA THR A 58 7.51 4.58 30.47
C THR A 58 7.24 4.63 31.97
N ALA A 59 7.61 5.73 32.63
CA ALA A 59 7.23 5.98 34.04
C ALA A 59 5.86 6.68 34.19
N PHE A 60 5.19 6.99 33.07
CA PHE A 60 3.90 7.69 33.04
C PHE A 60 2.78 6.68 32.84
N ASP A 61 1.71 6.73 33.62
CA ASP A 61 0.54 5.84 33.55
C ASP A 61 -0.64 6.46 32.77
N ASP A 62 -0.73 7.79 32.76
CA ASP A 62 -1.84 8.54 32.15
C ASP A 62 -1.93 8.48 30.61
N HIS A 63 -0.91 7.95 29.93
CA HIS A 63 -0.82 7.93 28.46
C HIS A 63 -1.11 6.57 27.82
N ALA A 64 -1.60 5.61 28.60
CA ALA A 64 -1.91 4.27 28.10
C ALA A 64 -2.92 4.28 26.95
N LEU A 65 -3.99 5.08 27.05
CA LEU A 65 -5.01 5.16 26.00
C LEU A 65 -4.41 5.67 24.68
N ALA A 66 -3.69 6.79 24.72
CA ALA A 66 -3.06 7.39 23.55
C ALA A 66 -2.03 6.46 22.90
N ALA A 67 -1.31 5.68 23.70
CA ALA A 67 -0.37 4.68 23.20
C ALA A 67 -1.07 3.56 22.42
N PHE A 68 -2.20 3.06 22.91
CA PHE A 68 -2.98 2.05 22.18
C PHE A 68 -3.66 2.62 20.93
N GLU A 69 -4.13 3.87 20.97
CA GLU A 69 -4.64 4.58 19.78
C GLU A 69 -3.56 4.74 18.70
N ALA A 70 -2.30 4.92 19.11
CA ALA A 70 -1.15 4.93 18.21
C ALA A 70 -0.73 3.52 17.70
N GLY A 71 -1.47 2.47 18.06
CA GLY A 71 -1.23 1.10 17.59
C GLY A 71 -0.16 0.33 18.37
N ALA A 72 0.16 0.74 19.60
CA ALA A 72 1.08 -0.02 20.44
C ALA A 72 0.58 -1.43 20.74
N VAL A 73 1.51 -2.39 20.76
CA VAL A 73 1.25 -3.79 21.15
C VAL A 73 1.08 -3.91 22.66
N ASP A 74 1.84 -3.15 23.42
CA ASP A 74 1.78 -3.15 24.89
C ASP A 74 2.28 -1.83 25.47
N TYR A 75 1.91 -1.62 26.73
CA TYR A 75 2.26 -0.47 27.55
C TYR A 75 2.80 -0.93 28.89
N VAL A 76 4.08 -0.72 29.14
CA VAL A 76 4.79 -1.24 30.32
C VAL A 76 5.26 -0.07 31.18
N LEU A 77 4.86 -0.07 32.45
CA LEU A 77 5.30 0.91 33.42
C LEU A 77 6.67 0.56 33.97
N LYS A 78 7.50 1.58 34.20
CA LYS A 78 8.76 1.47 34.92
C LYS A 78 8.49 1.54 36.44
N PRO A 79 9.16 0.72 37.27
CA PRO A 79 10.17 -0.28 36.90
C PRO A 79 9.55 -1.51 36.25
N VAL A 80 10.26 -2.08 35.26
CA VAL A 80 9.79 -3.29 34.56
C VAL A 80 10.11 -4.51 35.41
N ASP A 81 9.08 -5.26 35.79
CA ASP A 81 9.20 -6.57 36.44
C ASP A 81 9.32 -7.70 35.40
N ASP A 82 10.03 -8.77 35.77
CA ASP A 82 10.30 -9.91 34.88
C ASP A 82 9.02 -10.59 34.41
N GLU A 83 8.00 -10.66 35.27
CA GLU A 83 6.70 -11.26 34.94
C GLU A 83 5.98 -10.43 33.87
N ARG A 84 5.90 -9.11 34.05
CA ARG A 84 5.30 -8.23 33.02
C ARG A 84 6.05 -8.29 31.71
N LEU A 85 7.39 -8.29 31.74
CA LEU A 85 8.19 -8.40 30.52
C LEU A 85 7.91 -9.72 29.79
N ALA A 86 7.81 -10.84 30.52
CA ALA A 86 7.46 -12.13 29.94
C ALA A 86 6.09 -12.14 29.25
N GLN A 87 5.10 -11.46 29.84
CA GLN A 87 3.78 -11.28 29.23
C GLN A 87 3.86 -10.47 27.93
N THR A 88 4.59 -9.36 27.94
CA THR A 88 4.80 -8.52 26.75
C THR A 88 5.50 -9.30 25.64
N LEU A 89 6.55 -10.06 25.96
CA LEU A 89 7.25 -10.92 25.00
C LEU A 89 6.34 -12.00 24.41
N THR A 90 5.44 -12.56 25.21
CA THR A 90 4.46 -13.54 24.73
C THR A 90 3.52 -12.91 23.69
N ARG A 91 3.01 -11.71 23.95
CA ARG A 91 2.16 -10.95 23.01
C ARG A 91 2.91 -10.61 21.72
N LEU A 92 4.17 -10.17 21.85
CA LEU A 92 5.04 -9.85 20.71
C LEU A 92 5.30 -11.08 19.82
N LYS A 93 5.62 -12.23 20.41
CA LYS A 93 5.81 -13.48 19.66
C LYS A 93 4.55 -13.89 18.92
N ALA A 94 3.38 -13.78 19.56
CA ALA A 94 2.11 -14.07 18.91
C ALA A 94 1.84 -13.15 17.71
N ARG A 95 2.14 -11.85 17.83
CA ARG A 95 2.01 -10.89 16.73
C ARG A 95 2.99 -11.14 15.58
N LEU A 96 4.25 -11.43 15.89
CA LEU A 96 5.27 -11.75 14.88
C LEU A 96 5.03 -13.10 14.18
N ALA A 97 4.34 -14.03 14.85
CA ALA A 97 3.97 -15.32 14.27
C ALA A 97 2.72 -15.24 13.39
N GLN A 98 1.98 -14.12 13.39
CA GLN A 98 0.87 -13.94 12.45
C GLN A 98 1.47 -13.87 11.04
N PRO A 99 1.03 -14.74 10.11
CA PRO A 99 1.49 -14.66 8.74
C PRO A 99 1.11 -13.28 8.20
N THR A 100 2.09 -12.53 7.71
CA THR A 100 1.81 -11.41 6.81
C THR A 100 0.92 -11.96 5.70
N PRO A 101 -0.26 -11.37 5.45
CA PRO A 101 -1.14 -11.85 4.40
C PRO A 101 -0.33 -11.87 3.10
N ASP A 102 -0.28 -13.04 2.46
CA ASP A 102 0.41 -13.22 1.19
C ASP A 102 -0.34 -12.38 0.14
N THR A 103 0.09 -11.14 0.00
CA THR A 103 -0.46 -10.18 -0.95
C THR A 103 -0.34 -10.70 -2.37
N ALA A 104 0.67 -11.53 -2.68
CA ALA A 104 0.79 -12.18 -3.98
C ALA A 104 -0.24 -13.32 -4.16
N ALA A 105 -0.56 -14.09 -3.12
CA ALA A 105 -1.69 -15.02 -3.17
C ALA A 105 -3.02 -14.30 -3.33
N LEU A 106 -3.23 -13.19 -2.62
CA LEU A 106 -4.44 -12.37 -2.75
C LEU A 106 -4.57 -11.78 -4.16
N GLN A 107 -3.48 -11.24 -4.71
CA GLN A 107 -3.44 -10.73 -6.09
C GLN A 107 -3.71 -11.82 -7.11
N ARG A 108 -3.15 -13.02 -6.93
CA ARG A 108 -3.45 -14.17 -7.79
C ARG A 108 -4.92 -14.55 -7.72
N LEU A 109 -5.50 -14.61 -6.53
CA LEU A 109 -6.93 -14.89 -6.35
C LEU A 109 -7.80 -13.83 -7.01
N LEU A 110 -7.47 -12.55 -6.84
CA LEU A 110 -8.16 -11.44 -7.50
C LEU A 110 -8.04 -11.52 -9.03
N ALA A 111 -6.89 -11.94 -9.56
CA ALA A 111 -6.72 -12.17 -10.99
C ALA A 111 -7.56 -13.34 -11.51
N THR A 112 -7.75 -14.40 -10.71
CA THR A 112 -8.65 -15.53 -11.05
C THR A 112 -10.12 -15.16 -10.98
N LEU A 113 -10.49 -14.24 -10.08
CA LEU A 113 -11.86 -13.76 -9.89
C LEU A 113 -12.23 -12.62 -10.84
N ALA A 114 -11.23 -11.91 -11.38
CA ALA A 114 -11.47 -10.92 -12.41
C ALA A 114 -12.09 -11.63 -13.63
N PRO A 115 -13.25 -11.16 -14.14
CA PRO A 115 -13.78 -11.70 -15.38
C PRO A 115 -12.71 -11.56 -16.46
N PRO A 116 -12.57 -12.53 -17.39
CA PRO A 116 -11.64 -12.38 -18.50
C PRO A 116 -11.94 -11.02 -19.15
N ARG A 117 -10.96 -10.10 -19.10
CA ARG A 117 -11.06 -8.83 -19.80
C ARG A 117 -11.46 -9.17 -21.23
N SER A 118 -12.67 -8.80 -21.62
CA SER A 118 -13.09 -8.86 -23.01
C SER A 118 -12.09 -8.01 -23.77
N VAL A 119 -11.16 -8.64 -24.46
CA VAL A 119 -10.23 -7.95 -25.36
C VAL A 119 -11.13 -7.22 -26.37
N PRO A 120 -11.14 -5.87 -26.36
CA PRO A 120 -12.04 -5.15 -27.24
C PRO A 120 -11.66 -5.47 -28.68
N ARG A 121 -12.66 -5.78 -29.51
CA ARG A 121 -12.42 -6.29 -30.86
C ARG A 121 -11.78 -5.20 -31.72
N PRO A 122 -10.83 -5.54 -32.62
CA PRO A 122 -10.28 -4.56 -33.57
C PRO A 122 -11.39 -3.95 -34.42
N ILE A 123 -11.32 -2.65 -34.61
CA ILE A 123 -12.29 -1.89 -35.40
C ILE A 123 -11.93 -2.07 -36.87
N GLN A 124 -12.86 -2.61 -37.65
CA GLN A 124 -12.69 -2.76 -39.09
C GLN A 124 -13.03 -1.44 -39.77
N ALA A 125 -12.03 -0.78 -40.36
CA ALA A 125 -12.21 0.47 -41.05
C ALA A 125 -11.83 0.43 -42.53
N GLY A 126 -12.61 1.11 -43.35
CA GLY A 126 -12.37 1.23 -44.78
C GLY A 126 -11.48 2.43 -45.06
N VAL A 127 -10.35 2.19 -45.73
CA VAL A 127 -9.47 3.23 -46.28
C VAL A 127 -9.41 3.00 -47.80
N GLY A 128 -10.21 3.78 -48.54
CA GLY A 128 -10.35 3.59 -49.99
C GLY A 128 -10.99 2.24 -50.34
N ARG A 129 -10.20 1.29 -50.89
CA ARG A 129 -10.63 -0.08 -51.22
C ARG A 129 -10.11 -1.15 -50.24
N GLU A 130 -9.32 -0.74 -49.25
CA GLU A 130 -8.70 -1.66 -48.30
C GLU A 130 -9.42 -1.62 -46.95
N VAL A 131 -9.41 -2.76 -46.26
CA VAL A 131 -9.92 -2.89 -44.90
C VAL A 131 -8.73 -2.94 -43.95
N VAL A 132 -8.67 -1.99 -43.02
CA VAL A 132 -7.66 -1.89 -41.98
C VAL A 132 -8.28 -2.29 -40.65
N LEU A 133 -7.54 -3.11 -39.89
CA LEU A 133 -7.90 -3.48 -38.52
C LEU A 133 -7.21 -2.51 -37.57
N ILE A 134 -7.99 -1.70 -36.85
CA ILE A 134 -7.47 -0.71 -35.90
C ILE A 134 -7.67 -1.24 -34.49
N PRO A 135 -6.60 -1.52 -33.73
CA PRO A 135 -6.71 -1.87 -32.31
C PRO A 135 -7.38 -0.73 -31.52
N PRO A 136 -8.32 -1.01 -30.61
CA PRO A 136 -8.98 0.03 -29.82
C PRO A 136 -8.02 0.90 -29.01
N ASP A 137 -6.90 0.33 -28.56
CA ASP A 137 -5.85 1.03 -27.82
C ASP A 137 -5.06 2.05 -28.68
N GLU A 138 -5.16 1.96 -30.02
CA GLU A 138 -4.54 2.91 -30.95
C GLU A 138 -5.47 4.06 -31.34
N VAL A 139 -6.77 3.97 -31.00
CA VAL A 139 -7.76 5.00 -31.33
C VAL A 139 -7.61 6.18 -30.38
N VAL A 140 -7.40 7.36 -30.95
CA VAL A 140 -7.33 8.62 -30.20
C VAL A 140 -8.74 9.15 -29.96
N TYR A 141 -9.57 9.18 -31.01
CA TYR A 141 -10.98 9.58 -30.92
C TYR A 141 -11.79 9.13 -32.13
N PHE A 142 -13.11 9.23 -32.00
CA PHE A 142 -14.07 9.06 -33.08
C PHE A 142 -14.80 10.38 -33.35
N GLU A 143 -15.09 10.63 -34.62
CA GLU A 143 -15.86 11.79 -35.07
C GLU A 143 -16.99 11.31 -35.98
N ALA A 144 -18.22 11.74 -35.71
CA ALA A 144 -19.36 11.39 -36.54
C ALA A 144 -19.58 12.47 -37.62
N ASP A 145 -19.57 12.05 -38.88
CA ASP A 145 -19.99 12.83 -40.03
C ASP A 145 -21.28 12.21 -40.61
N ALA A 146 -22.09 12.99 -41.33
CA ALA A 146 -23.47 12.70 -41.72
C ALA A 146 -23.70 11.35 -42.45
N ARG A 147 -22.64 10.68 -42.92
CA ARG A 147 -22.71 9.35 -43.58
C ARG A 147 -21.68 8.33 -43.09
N TYR A 148 -20.70 8.71 -42.27
CA TYR A 148 -19.59 7.87 -41.84
C TYR A 148 -19.07 8.30 -40.46
N THR A 149 -18.55 7.37 -39.68
CA THR A 149 -17.77 7.69 -38.48
C THR A 149 -16.29 7.68 -38.86
N ARG A 150 -15.59 8.78 -38.63
CA ARG A 150 -14.13 8.87 -38.78
C ARG A 150 -13.46 8.35 -37.50
N VAL A 151 -12.54 7.42 -37.67
CA VAL A 151 -11.71 6.85 -36.61
C VAL A 151 -10.32 7.46 -36.77
N VAL A 152 -9.88 8.23 -35.77
CA VAL A 152 -8.54 8.80 -35.75
C VAL A 152 -7.66 7.95 -34.85
N HIS A 153 -6.59 7.40 -35.41
CA HIS A 153 -5.64 6.54 -34.72
C HIS A 153 -4.21 7.05 -34.90
N GLN A 154 -3.24 6.46 -34.21
CA GLN A 154 -1.84 6.95 -34.25
C GLN A 154 -1.20 6.94 -35.65
N GLY A 155 -1.70 6.11 -36.57
CA GLY A 155 -1.19 5.98 -37.94
C GLY A 155 -1.93 6.81 -39.00
N GLY A 156 -2.96 7.57 -38.62
CA GLY A 156 -3.77 8.35 -39.55
C GLY A 156 -5.26 8.30 -39.21
N ASP A 157 -6.10 8.45 -40.22
CA ASP A 157 -7.55 8.37 -40.07
C ASP A 157 -8.20 7.44 -41.09
N ALA A 158 -9.28 6.78 -40.66
CA ALA A 158 -10.04 5.84 -41.46
C ALA A 158 -11.54 6.08 -41.30
N LEU A 159 -12.34 5.63 -42.27
CA LEU A 159 -13.79 5.78 -42.24
C LEU A 159 -14.47 4.45 -41.98
N ILE A 160 -15.43 4.44 -41.06
CA ILE A 160 -16.30 3.30 -40.80
C ILE A 160 -17.75 3.66 -41.09
N ARG A 161 -18.54 2.66 -41.50
CA ARG A 161 -20.00 2.80 -41.67
C ARG A 161 -20.79 2.48 -40.39
N THR A 162 -20.10 2.19 -39.30
CA THR A 162 -20.72 1.87 -38.01
C THR A 162 -21.03 3.15 -37.23
N PRO A 163 -22.28 3.37 -36.78
CA PRO A 163 -22.63 4.53 -35.97
C PRO A 163 -21.99 4.44 -34.57
N LEU A 164 -21.64 5.58 -33.97
CA LEU A 164 -21.01 5.67 -32.63
C LEU A 164 -21.72 4.84 -31.55
N ARG A 165 -23.06 4.81 -31.56
CA ARG A 165 -23.85 4.04 -30.58
C ARG A 165 -23.53 2.53 -30.60
N GLU A 166 -23.21 1.98 -31.77
CA GLU A 166 -22.91 0.56 -31.97
C GLU A 166 -21.45 0.23 -31.67
N LEU A 167 -20.57 1.25 -31.63
CA LEU A 167 -19.19 1.11 -31.18
C LEU A 167 -19.08 1.05 -29.65
N LEU A 168 -19.97 1.73 -28.92
CA LEU A 168 -19.97 1.73 -27.45
C LEU A 168 -20.34 0.37 -26.83
N THR A 169 -20.91 -0.53 -27.62
CA THR A 169 -21.35 -1.86 -27.19
C THR A 169 -20.38 -2.97 -27.55
N GLN A 170 -19.23 -2.66 -28.17
CA GLN A 170 -18.22 -3.62 -28.63
C GLN A 170 -17.03 -3.76 -27.68
#